data_AF-A0A852VGD6-F1
#
_entry.id   AF-A0A852VGD6-F1
#
_cell.length_a   1.000
_cell.length_b   1.000
_cell.length_c   1.000
_cell.angle_alpha   90.00
_cell.angle_beta   90.00
_cell.angle_gamma   90.00
#
_symmetry.space_group_name_H-M   'P 1'
#
loop_
_entity.id
_entity.type
_entity.pdbx_description
1 polymer ?
#
loop_
_entity_poly.entity_id
_entity_poly.type
_entity_poly.pdbx_seq_one_letter_code
_entity_poly.pdbx_strand_id
1 'polypeptide(L)' 'MAVEVSDLNQMQAAYKEAVDQWITAIREEEALASVDHSEAEIDAWEAADFREEDAREKAKEAKKNYEDALREKFFKF' A
#
# COMPACT_ATOMS: atom_id res chain seq x y z
N MET A 1 14.18 8.87 -20.82
CA MET A 1 15.07 7.70 -21.01
C MET A 1 14.16 6.52 -21.19
N ALA A 2 14.46 5.58 -22.09
CA ALA A 2 13.58 4.42 -22.25
C ALA A 2 13.51 3.63 -20.93
N VAL A 3 12.30 3.31 -20.47
CA VAL A 3 12.08 2.47 -19.29
C VAL A 3 12.62 1.07 -19.55
N GLU A 4 13.64 0.65 -18.80
CA GLU A 4 14.24 -0.67 -18.95
C GLU A 4 13.42 -1.76 -18.25
N VAL A 5 13.64 -3.02 -18.61
CA VAL A 5 12.92 -4.14 -17.96
C VAL A 5 13.32 -4.28 -16.48
N SER A 6 14.57 -3.94 -16.15
CA SER A 6 15.05 -3.88 -14.76
C SER A 6 14.27 -2.88 -13.92
N ASP A 7 13.96 -1.72 -14.49
CA ASP A 7 13.26 -0.64 -13.77
C ASP A 7 11.82 -1.05 -13.49
N LEU A 8 11.16 -1.67 -14.46
CA LEU A 8 9.83 -2.25 -14.27
C LEU A 8 9.81 -3.33 -13.18
N ASN A 9 10.82 -4.20 -13.14
CA ASN A 9 10.90 -5.24 -12.11
C ASN A 9 11.07 -4.62 -10.72
N GLN A 10 11.88 -3.57 -10.59
CA GLN A 10 12.06 -2.87 -9.33
C GLN A 10 10.77 -2.17 -8.89
N MET A 11 10.07 -1.48 -9.80
CA MET A 11 8.80 -0.83 -9.52
C MET A 11 7.70 -1.84 -9.16
N GLN A 12 7.66 -2.99 -9.83
CA GLN A 12 6.74 -4.08 -9.48
C GLN A 12 7.03 -4.62 -8.07
N ALA A 13 8.31 -4.83 -7.73
CA ALA A 13 8.70 -5.30 -6.41
C ALA A 13 8.33 -4.29 -5.32
N ALA A 14 8.59 -3.00 -5.55
CA ALA A 14 8.20 -1.93 -4.63
C ALA A 14 6.68 -1.85 -4.44
N TYR A 15 5.90 -2.01 -5.52
CA TYR A 15 4.44 -2.08 -5.40
C TYR A 15 3.98 -3.29 -4.58
N LYS A 16 4.56 -4.47 -4.80
CA LYS A 16 4.24 -5.67 -4.00
C LYS A 16 4.55 -5.47 -2.53
N GLU A 17 5.71 -4.92 -2.21
CA GLU A 17 6.10 -4.62 -0.83
C GLU A 17 5.12 -3.62 -0.17
N ALA A 18 4.73 -2.56 -0.88
CA ALA A 18 3.74 -1.61 -0.37
C ALA A 18 2.37 -2.25 -0.15
N VAL A 19 1.95 -3.17 -1.02
CA VAL A 19 0.71 -3.95 -0.84
C VAL A 19 0.80 -4.87 0.36
N ASP A 20 1.93 -5.54 0.58
CA ASP A 20 2.13 -6.42 1.74
C ASP A 20 2.08 -5.63 3.06
N GLN A 21 2.65 -4.41 3.08
CA GLN A 21 2.53 -3.49 4.21
C GLN A 21 1.09 -3.06 4.45
N TRP A 22 0.34 -2.74 3.38
CA TRP A 22 -1.07 -2.40 3.48
C TRP A 22 -1.93 -3.56 4.01
N ILE A 23 -1.71 -4.78 3.51
CA ILE A 23 -2.38 -6.00 4.03
C ILE A 23 -2.07 -6.21 5.51
N THR A 24 -0.83 -5.94 5.93
CA THR A 24 -0.42 -6.05 7.34
C THR A 24 -1.18 -5.04 8.19
N ALA A 25 -1.28 -3.78 7.76
CA ALA A 25 -2.03 -2.74 8.47
C ALA A 25 -3.53 -3.10 8.60
N ILE A 26 -4.16 -3.62 7.53
CA ILE A 26 -5.56 -4.10 7.59
C ILE A 26 -5.71 -5.21 8.64
N ARG A 27 -4.76 -6.15 8.71
CA ARG A 27 -4.82 -7.25 9.69
C ARG A 27 -4.61 -6.76 11.13
N GLU A 28 -3.78 -5.74 11.31
CA GLU A 28 -3.59 -5.10 12.62
C GLU A 28 -4.87 -4.36 13.06
N GLU A 29 -5.52 -3.66 12.14
CA GLU A 29 -6.81 -3.02 12.39
C GLU A 29 -7.91 -4.06 12.69
N GLU A 30 -8.01 -5.12 11.89
CA GLU A 30 -8.95 -6.24 12.10
C GLU A 30 -8.75 -6.88 13.48
N ALA A 31 -7.51 -7.03 13.94
CA ALA A 31 -7.22 -7.59 15.25
C ALA A 31 -7.69 -6.69 16.42
N LEU A 32 -7.85 -5.39 16.18
CA LEU A 32 -8.37 -4.42 17.15
C LEU A 32 -9.89 -4.34 17.15
N ALA A 33 -10.58 -4.89 16.13
CA ALA A 33 -12.02 -5.10 16.13
C ALA A 33 -12.40 -6.26 17.09
N SER A 34 -12.16 -6.00 18.37
CA SER A 34 -12.29 -6.86 19.54
C SER A 34 -13.73 -6.84 20.08
N VAL A 35 -14.10 -7.85 20.88
CA VAL A 35 -15.38 -7.88 21.61
C VAL A 35 -15.35 -7.10 22.92
N ASP A 36 -14.17 -6.62 23.31
CA ASP A 36 -14.02 -5.75 24.46
C ASP A 36 -14.41 -4.31 24.05
N HIS A 37 -15.10 -3.63 24.96
CA HIS A 37 -15.85 -2.40 24.68
C HIS A 37 -15.28 -1.26 25.53
N SER A 38 -13.96 -1.09 25.45
CA SER A 38 -13.23 -0.07 26.19
C SER A 38 -12.92 1.17 25.35
N GLU A 39 -12.89 2.36 25.97
CA GLU A 39 -12.49 3.60 25.28
C GLU A 39 -11.04 3.52 24.76
N ALA A 40 -10.16 2.81 25.45
CA ALA A 40 -8.77 2.62 25.04
C ALA A 40 -8.62 1.80 23.75
N GLU A 41 -9.53 0.84 23.49
CA GLU A 41 -9.56 0.10 22.23
C GLU A 41 -10.09 0.94 21.07
N ILE A 42 -11.00 1.88 21.34
CA ILE A 42 -11.48 2.83 20.32
C ILE A 42 -10.33 3.71 19.85
N ASP A 43 -9.57 4.32 20.77
CA ASP A 43 -8.40 5.14 20.42
C ASP A 43 -7.35 4.33 19.63
N ALA A 44 -7.13 3.07 20.01
CA ALA A 44 -6.19 2.20 19.32
C ALA A 44 -6.67 1.82 17.90
N TRP A 45 -7.97 1.60 17.74
CA TRP A 45 -8.59 1.26 16.46
C TRP A 45 -8.62 2.47 15.53
N GLU A 46 -8.96 3.67 16.01
CA GLU A 46 -8.86 4.92 15.24
C GLU A 46 -7.41 5.18 14.78
N ALA A 47 -6.43 4.96 15.67
CA ALA A 47 -5.02 5.07 15.29
C ALA A 47 -4.58 4.00 14.26
N ALA A 48 -5.25 2.84 14.21
CA ALA A 48 -4.97 1.81 13.23
C ALA A 48 -5.55 2.13 11.85
N ASP A 49 -6.75 2.73 11.79
CA ASP A 49 -7.35 3.24 10.54
C ASP A 49 -6.43 4.27 9.85
N PHE A 50 -5.84 5.21 10.60
CA PHE A 50 -4.85 6.13 10.04
C PHE A 50 -3.61 5.43 9.48
N ARG A 51 -3.13 4.36 10.14
CA ARG A 51 -1.99 3.57 9.65
C ARG A 51 -2.35 2.79 8.39
N GLU A 52 -3.58 2.28 8.31
CA GLU A 52 -4.12 1.60 7.12
C GLU A 52 -4.15 2.55 5.93
N GLU A 53 -4.72 3.75 6.08
CA GLU A 53 -4.86 4.67 4.95
C GLU A 53 -3.47 5.17 4.50
N ASP A 54 -2.55 5.46 5.42
CA ASP A 54 -1.15 5.80 5.08
C ASP A 54 -0.46 4.69 4.26
N ALA A 55 -0.68 3.42 4.62
CA ALA A 55 -0.12 2.28 3.89
C ALA A 55 -0.81 2.10 2.53
N ARG A 56 -2.11 2.33 2.47
CA ARG A 56 -2.92 2.30 1.25
C ARG A 56 -2.49 3.37 0.26
N GLU A 57 -2.25 4.59 0.72
CA GLU A 57 -1.76 5.70 -0.12
C GLU A 57 -0.42 5.35 -0.76
N LYS A 58 0.53 4.80 0.01
CA LYS A 58 1.82 4.32 -0.52
C LYS A 58 1.65 3.22 -1.57
N ALA A 59 0.75 2.26 -1.33
CA ALA A 59 0.46 1.21 -2.29
C ALA A 59 -0.15 1.77 -3.60
N LYS A 60 -1.08 2.74 -3.50
CA LYS A 60 -1.66 3.43 -4.66
C LYS A 60 -0.61 4.21 -5.45
N GLU A 61 0.30 4.91 -4.77
CA GLU A 61 1.38 5.66 -5.41
C GLU A 61 2.35 4.72 -6.14
N ALA A 62 2.80 3.66 -5.47
CA ALA A 62 3.69 2.65 -6.08
C ALA A 62 3.03 1.98 -7.29
N LYS A 63 1.74 1.68 -7.21
CA LYS A 63 0.95 1.15 -8.34
C LYS A 63 0.95 2.13 -9.51
N LYS A 64 0.66 3.40 -9.25
CA LYS A 64 0.60 4.44 -10.28
C LYS A 64 1.95 4.56 -10.99
N ASN A 65 3.04 4.64 -10.23
CA ASN A 65 4.38 4.73 -10.79
C ASN A 65 4.72 3.53 -11.68
N TYR A 66 4.34 2.33 -11.25
CA TYR A 66 4.53 1.11 -12.06
C TYR A 66 3.65 1.11 -13.32
N GLU A 67 2.37 1.49 -13.22
CA GLU A 67 1.46 1.59 -14.37
C GLU A 67 1.93 2.64 -15.39
N ASP A 68 2.39 3.79 -14.93
CA ASP A 68 2.86 4.87 -15.80
C ASP A 68 4.14 4.44 -16.53
N ALA A 69 5.06 3.74 -15.86
CA ALA A 69 6.25 3.16 -16.49
C ALA A 69 5.90 2.06 -17.51
N LEU A 70 4.88 1.23 -17.24
CA LEU A 70 4.36 0.27 -18.22
C LEU A 70 3.76 0.99 -19.43
N ARG A 71 3.02 2.08 -19.21
CA ARG A 71 2.43 2.88 -20.30
C ARG A 71 3.51 3.51 -21.18
N GLU A 72 4.56 4.08 -20.59
CA GLU A 72 5.71 4.63 -21.33
C GLU A 72 6.40 3.54 -22.16
N LYS A 73 6.69 2.37 -21.55
CA LYS A 73 7.41 1.28 -22.23
C LYS A 73 6.63 0.68 -23.41
N PHE A 74 5.34 0.41 -23.24
CA PHE A 74 4.55 -0.33 -24.23
C PHE A 74 3.80 0.56 -25.22
N PHE A 75 3.44 1.78 -24.82
CA PHE A 75 2.60 2.67 -25.61
C PHE A 75 3.29 3.99 -25.99
N LYS A 76 4.51 4.26 -25.49
CA LYS A 76 5.30 5.48 -25.77
C LYS A 76 4.55 6.79 -25.51
N PHE A 77 3.69 6.77 -24.48
CA PHE A 77 3.09 8.00 -23.93
C PHE A 77 4.13 8.89 -23.28
#